data_AF-A0A0W8F4U9-F1
#
_entry.id   AF-A0A0W8F4U9-F1
#
_cell.length_a   1.000
_cell.length_b   1.000
_cell.length_c   1.000
_cell.angle_alpha   90.00
_cell.angle_beta   90.00
_cell.angle_gamma   90.00
#
_symmetry.space_group_name_H-M   'P 1'
#
loop_
_entity.id
_entity.type
_entity.pdbx_description
1 polymer ?
#
loop_
_entity_poly.entity_id
_entity_poly.type
_entity_poly.pdbx_seq_one_letter_code
_entity_poly.pdbx_strand_id
1 'polypeptide(L)'
;MGGGVPKNFILQSMLMTPQGFSYAVQLTGDRPDLGGLSGATLDEARSWGKITGDAAAVTVYGDATITLPVLVASVLERMAR
;
A
#
# COMPACT_ATOMS: atom_id res chain seq x y z
N MET A 1 1.28 -4.91 3.74
CA MET A 1 2.61 -5.23 4.30
C MET A 1 3.17 -6.38 3.50
N GLY A 2 4.39 -6.26 2.98
CA GLY A 2 4.90 -7.14 1.92
C GLY A 2 4.15 -6.93 0.60
N GLY A 3 4.08 -8.00 -0.20
CA GLY A 3 3.40 -8.02 -1.49
C GLY A 3 2.66 -9.33 -1.74
N GLY A 4 2.76 -9.86 -2.96
CA GLY A 4 2.17 -11.15 -3.34
C GLY A 4 0.64 -11.16 -3.43
N VAL A 5 0.06 -12.33 -3.19
CA VAL A 5 -1.39 -12.57 -3.27
C VAL A 5 -2.19 -11.65 -2.35
N PRO A 6 -1.83 -11.43 -1.07
CA PRO A 6 -2.62 -10.55 -0.20
C PRO A 6 -2.73 -9.12 -0.73
N LYS A 7 -1.65 -8.58 -1.31
CA LYS A 7 -1.63 -7.24 -1.92
C LYS A 7 -2.54 -7.17 -3.15
N ASN A 8 -2.45 -8.16 -4.05
CA ASN A 8 -3.25 -8.11 -5.27
C ASN A 8 -4.74 -8.36 -4.96
N PHE A 9 -5.03 -9.31 -4.08
CA PHE A 9 -6.39 -9.65 -3.68
C PHE A 9 -7.13 -8.43 -3.12
N ILE A 10 -6.55 -7.71 -2.13
CA ILE A 10 -7.22 -6.54 -1.53
C ILE A 10 -7.48 -5.43 -2.57
N LEU A 11 -6.54 -5.18 -3.47
CA LEU A 11 -6.69 -4.16 -4.52
C LEU A 11 -7.71 -4.57 -5.59
N GLN A 12 -7.74 -5.85 -5.97
CA GLN A 12 -8.72 -6.38 -6.94
C GLN A 12 -10.13 -6.46 -6.35
N SER A 13 -10.27 -6.82 -5.07
CA SER A 13 -11.57 -6.83 -4.40
C SER A 13 -12.21 -5.45 -4.41
N MET A 14 -11.43 -4.38 -4.33
CA MET A 14 -11.95 -3.00 -4.38
C MET A 14 -12.63 -2.66 -5.70
N LEU A 15 -12.13 -3.22 -6.82
CA LEU A 15 -12.74 -3.05 -8.15
C LEU A 15 -14.14 -3.66 -8.25
N MET A 16 -14.51 -4.56 -7.32
CA MET A 16 -15.84 -5.16 -7.24
C MET A 16 -16.82 -4.30 -6.43
N THR A 17 -16.37 -3.15 -5.94
CA THR A 17 -17.18 -2.19 -5.19
C THR A 17 -17.33 -0.89 -5.98
N PRO A 18 -18.36 -0.08 -5.74
CA PRO A 18 -18.49 1.25 -6.36
C PRO A 18 -17.51 2.30 -5.79
N GLN A 19 -16.61 1.89 -4.90
CA GLN A 19 -15.71 2.75 -4.14
C GLN A 19 -14.26 2.42 -4.48
N GLY A 20 -13.34 3.33 -4.16
CA GLY A 20 -11.90 3.08 -4.19
C GLY A 20 -11.25 3.42 -2.85
N PHE A 21 -10.03 2.95 -2.62
CA PHE A 21 -9.29 3.32 -1.43
C PHE A 21 -8.90 4.80 -1.48
N SER A 22 -9.28 5.57 -0.46
CA SER A 22 -8.84 6.97 -0.26
C SER A 22 -7.43 7.07 0.35
N TYR A 23 -6.96 6.00 0.99
CA TYR A 23 -5.64 5.90 1.61
C TYR A 23 -4.99 4.57 1.29
N ALA A 24 -3.69 4.59 1.00
CA ALA A 24 -2.91 3.38 0.78
C ALA A 24 -1.49 3.52 1.32
N VAL A 25 -1.09 2.63 2.23
CA VAL A 25 0.29 2.54 2.72
C VAL A 25 0.84 1.16 2.41
N GLN A 26 1.84 1.10 1.54
CA GLN A 26 2.53 -0.12 1.17
C GLN A 26 3.89 -0.17 1.85
N LEU A 27 4.11 -1.15 2.72
CA LEU A 27 5.43 -1.48 3.27
C LEU A 27 5.95 -2.70 2.51
N THR A 28 7.03 -2.58 1.74
CA THR A 28 7.56 -3.71 0.95
C THR A 28 9.07 -3.62 0.75
N GLY A 29 9.75 -4.77 0.65
CA GLY A 29 11.13 -4.84 0.15
C GLY A 29 11.23 -5.00 -1.36
N ASP A 30 10.11 -5.31 -2.03
CA ASP A 30 10.09 -5.61 -3.46
C ASP A 30 10.19 -4.34 -4.29
N ARG A 31 11.09 -4.36 -5.26
CA ARG A 31 11.38 -3.22 -6.12
C ARG A 31 10.47 -3.23 -7.36
N PRO A 32 10.14 -2.06 -7.92
CA PRO A 32 9.25 -1.96 -9.08
C PRO A 32 9.91 -2.39 -10.40
N ASP A 33 11.25 -2.35 -10.51
CA ASP A 33 11.98 -2.60 -11.76
C ASP A 33 11.80 -4.01 -12.35
N LEU A 34 11.47 -4.98 -11.50
CA LEU A 34 11.23 -6.36 -11.93
C LEU A 34 9.83 -6.59 -12.52
N GLY A 35 8.94 -5.59 -12.51
CA GLY A 35 7.57 -5.71 -13.04
C GLY A 35 6.68 -6.71 -12.28
N GLY A 36 7.11 -7.15 -11.09
CA GLY A 36 6.37 -8.09 -10.27
C GLY A 36 5.21 -7.43 -9.54
N LEU A 37 4.09 -8.15 -9.38
CA LEU A 37 2.89 -7.67 -8.67
C LEU A 37 3.20 -7.20 -7.24
N SER A 38 4.14 -7.85 -6.57
CA SER A 38 4.56 -7.48 -5.21
C SER A 38 5.25 -6.11 -5.16
N GLY A 39 6.09 -5.81 -6.16
CA GLY A 39 6.83 -4.55 -6.31
C GLY A 39 6.08 -3.44 -7.05
N ALA A 40 4.95 -3.75 -7.70
CA ALA A 40 4.11 -2.78 -8.41
C ALA A 40 3.82 -1.54 -7.55
N THR A 41 3.94 -0.35 -8.14
CA THR A 41 3.76 0.91 -7.41
C THR A 41 2.28 1.16 -7.13
N LEU A 42 1.98 1.97 -6.11
CA LEU A 42 0.60 2.39 -5.88
C LEU A 42 0.08 3.34 -6.97
N ASP A 43 0.99 4.00 -7.70
CA ASP A 43 0.64 4.80 -8.88
C ASP A 43 0.20 3.90 -10.05
N GLU A 44 0.88 2.77 -10.25
CA GLU A 44 0.39 1.73 -11.16
C GLU A 44 -0.98 1.22 -10.70
N ALA A 45 -1.16 0.90 -9.42
CA ALA A 45 -2.47 0.49 -8.92
C ALA A 45 -3.58 1.54 -9.20
N ARG A 46 -3.25 2.84 -9.13
CA ARG A 46 -4.14 3.95 -9.51
C ARG A 46 -4.49 3.93 -11.00
N SER A 47 -3.56 3.63 -11.89
CA SER A 47 -3.85 3.54 -13.35
C SER A 47 -4.85 2.44 -13.69
N TRP A 48 -4.96 1.41 -12.84
CA TRP A 48 -5.96 0.34 -12.95
C TRP A 48 -7.29 0.65 -12.24
N GLY A 49 -7.44 1.84 -11.64
CA GLY A 49 -8.63 2.23 -10.88
C GLY A 49 -8.76 1.51 -9.52
N LYS A 50 -7.71 0.84 -9.03
CA LYS A 50 -7.73 0.12 -7.74
C LYS A 50 -7.66 1.08 -6.54
N ILE A 51 -7.21 2.30 -6.77
CA ILE A 51 -7.05 3.38 -5.80
C ILE A 51 -7.66 4.63 -6.42
N THR A 52 -8.34 5.48 -5.64
CA THR A 52 -8.93 6.71 -6.18
C THR A 52 -7.84 7.69 -6.64
N GLY A 53 -8.16 8.54 -7.63
CA GLY A 53 -7.21 9.48 -8.20
C GLY A 53 -6.66 10.49 -7.19
N ASP A 54 -7.49 10.89 -6.23
CA ASP A 54 -7.21 11.80 -5.13
C ASP A 54 -6.66 11.11 -3.86
N ALA A 55 -6.48 9.79 -3.88
CA ALA A 55 -6.04 9.04 -2.71
C ALA A 55 -4.63 9.44 -2.26
N ALA A 56 -4.46 9.55 -0.94
CA ALA A 56 -3.16 9.67 -0.32
C ALA A 56 -2.49 8.29 -0.24
N ALA A 57 -1.49 8.09 -1.11
CA ALA A 57 -0.82 6.81 -1.28
C ALA A 57 0.70 6.94 -1.10
N VAL A 58 1.33 6.03 -0.35
CA VAL A 58 2.78 5.98 -0.17
C VAL A 58 3.30 4.55 -0.15
N THR A 59 4.41 4.32 -0.84
CA THR A 59 5.20 3.09 -0.75
C THR A 59 6.46 3.36 0.06
N VAL A 60 6.66 2.59 1.13
CA VAL A 60 7.86 2.60 1.97
C VAL A 60 8.67 1.36 1.63
N TYR A 61 9.85 1.57 1.08
CA TYR A 61 10.78 0.49 0.77
C TYR A 61 11.60 0.13 2.00
N GLY A 62 11.51 -1.12 2.44
CA GLY A 62 12.22 -1.63 3.61
C GLY A 62 11.58 -2.87 4.21
N ASP A 63 12.29 -3.51 5.14
CA ASP A 63 11.78 -4.68 5.84
C ASP A 63 10.58 -4.30 6.73
N ALA A 64 9.53 -5.13 6.68
CA ALA A 64 8.32 -4.90 7.45
C ALA A 64 8.56 -4.93 8.97
N THR A 65 9.53 -5.73 9.44
CA THR A 65 9.90 -5.82 10.86
C THR A 65 10.53 -4.55 11.41
N ILE A 66 11.04 -3.66 10.53
CA ILE A 66 11.59 -2.35 10.88
C ILE A 66 10.52 -1.27 10.67
N THR A 67 9.92 -1.26 9.48
CA THR A 67 9.03 -0.17 9.06
C THR A 67 7.69 -0.17 9.79
N LEU A 68 7.12 -1.35 10.08
CA LEU A 68 5.82 -1.45 10.75
C LEU A 68 5.84 -0.95 12.19
N PRO A 69 6.78 -1.37 13.07
CA PRO A 69 6.81 -0.87 14.45
C PRO A 69 6.99 0.65 14.53
N VAL A 70 7.84 1.24 13.66
CA VAL A 70 8.06 2.69 13.60
C VAL A 70 6.78 3.43 13.22
N LEU A 71 6.06 2.93 12.20
CA LEU A 71 4.77 3.48 11.78
C LEU A 71 3.74 3.41 12.91
N VAL A 72 3.60 2.25 13.55
CA VAL A 72 2.62 2.04 14.63
C VAL A 72 2.94 2.94 15.83
N ALA A 73 4.19 2.97 16.29
CA ALA A 73 4.61 3.83 17.40
C ALA A 73 4.33 5.31 17.12
N SER A 74 4.64 5.77 15.89
CA SER A 74 4.42 7.15 15.46
C SER A 74 2.93 7.54 15.42
N VAL A 75 2.06 6.62 15.01
CA VAL A 75 0.61 6.83 14.97
C VAL A 75 0.06 6.87 16.39
N LEU A 76 0.44 5.92 17.25
CA LEU A 76 -0.01 5.86 18.64
C LEU A 76 0.39 7.10 19.43
N GLU A 77 1.63 7.60 19.28
CA GLU A 77 2.08 8.84 19.94
C GLU A 77 1.24 10.05 19.51
N ARG A 78 0.93 10.17 18.22
CA ARG A 78 0.16 11.29 17.68
C ARG A 78 -1.32 11.23 18.05
N MET A 79 -1.89 10.04 18.17
CA MET A 79 -3.29 9.85 18.58
C MET A 79 -3.52 10.11 20.07
N ALA A 80 -2.47 10.02 20.89
CA ALA A 80 -2.55 10.30 22.33
C ALA A 80 -2.40 11.79 22.69
N ARG A 81 -2.09 12.65 21.70
CA ARG A 81 -2.06 14.11 21.84
C ARG A 81 -3.39 14.72 21.43
#